data_AF-A0A4U0ZII2-F1
#
_entry.id   AF-A0A4U0ZII2-F1
#
_cell.length_a   1.000
_cell.length_b   1.000
_cell.length_c   1.000
_cell.angle_alpha   90.00
_cell.angle_beta   90.00
_cell.angle_gamma   90.00
#
_symmetry.space_group_name_H-M   'P 1'
#
loop_
_entity.id
_entity.type
_entity.pdbx_description
1 polymer ?
#
loop_
_entity_poly.entity_id
_entity_poly.type
_entity_poly.pdbx_seq_one_letter_code
_entity_poly.pdbx_strand_id
1 'polypeptide(L)'
;MTKKFKTHASLMLTSSFLGTVLSAAFPSISMADVNYADNSGFSITNESESYAPVEVVYSHFIQHVDMWWPKDHTWWKGALRIDEQAGGCFCETTSTASAAHMQVSYVEPNKKVVMTGGLGPLQEMGITGALTWVFSTIDSSTPSGADTQDSRIPKTKVSLTYHASGNIHFNGQKASNEDAANLVRVVDNVQAQQLKALTAFSDNN
;
A
#
# COMPACT_ATOMS: atom_id res chain seq x y z
N MET A 1 -16.39 30.35 79.53
CA MET A 1 -15.66 29.15 79.03
C MET A 1 -16.56 27.93 79.16
N THR A 2 -16.63 27.12 78.10
CA THR A 2 -17.31 25.80 77.94
C THR A 2 -18.84 25.69 78.09
N LYS A 3 -19.50 25.36 76.96
CA LYS A 3 -20.58 24.34 76.79
C LYS A 3 -20.78 24.13 75.27
N LYS A 4 -20.34 23.03 74.64
CA LYS A 4 -20.90 21.66 74.52
C LYS A 4 -21.95 21.47 73.39
N PHE A 5 -21.65 20.50 72.51
CA PHE A 5 -22.50 19.77 71.53
C PHE A 5 -22.91 20.52 70.24
N LYS A 6 -22.96 19.92 69.03
CA LYS A 6 -23.46 18.58 68.65
C LYS A 6 -22.83 18.12 67.31
N THR A 7 -22.56 16.84 67.21
CA THR A 7 -22.17 16.09 66.02
C THR A 7 -23.37 15.92 65.09
N HIS A 8 -23.20 16.12 63.78
CA HIS A 8 -24.08 15.54 62.76
C HIS A 8 -23.23 14.87 61.69
N ALA A 9 -23.38 13.55 61.60
CA ALA A 9 -22.83 12.71 60.55
C ALA A 9 -23.51 13.06 59.21
N SER A 10 -22.71 13.35 58.18
CA SER A 10 -23.20 13.33 56.80
C SER A 10 -22.98 11.94 56.23
N LEU A 11 -24.10 11.32 55.89
CA LEU A 11 -24.23 10.02 55.25
C LEU A 11 -23.58 10.07 53.86
N MET A 12 -22.71 9.10 53.57
CA MET A 12 -22.11 8.92 52.24
C MET A 12 -23.17 8.48 51.23
N LEU A 13 -23.19 9.15 50.07
CA LEU A 13 -23.78 8.63 48.84
C LEU A 13 -22.70 8.71 47.76
N THR A 14 -21.88 7.66 47.67
CA THR A 14 -20.95 7.43 46.57
C THR A 14 -21.75 6.96 45.36
N SER A 15 -22.10 7.88 44.46
CA SER A 15 -22.66 7.54 43.16
C SER A 15 -21.57 6.85 42.32
N SER A 16 -21.68 5.53 42.19
CA SER A 16 -20.82 4.76 41.28
C SER A 16 -21.28 4.99 39.85
N PHE A 17 -20.67 5.96 39.16
CA PHE A 17 -20.75 6.04 37.71
C PHE A 17 -19.87 4.95 37.11
N LEU A 18 -20.49 3.84 36.72
CA LEU A 18 -19.85 2.80 35.92
C LEU A 18 -19.68 3.36 34.49
N GLY A 19 -18.60 4.11 34.26
CA GLY A 19 -18.25 4.65 32.96
C GLY A 19 -17.94 3.52 31.99
N THR A 20 -18.85 3.26 31.06
CA THR A 20 -18.62 2.33 29.94
C THR A 20 -17.58 2.95 29.01
N VAL A 21 -16.34 2.49 29.09
CA VAL A 21 -15.28 2.88 28.16
C VAL A 21 -15.56 2.18 26.83
N LEU A 22 -16.24 2.89 25.92
CA LEU A 22 -16.41 2.46 24.54
C LEU A 22 -15.07 2.67 23.83
N SER A 23 -14.19 1.67 23.86
CA SER A 23 -12.97 1.63 23.04
C SER A 23 -13.36 1.65 21.57
N ALA A 24 -13.38 2.83 20.96
CA ALA A 24 -13.41 2.97 19.52
C ALA A 24 -12.11 2.38 18.96
N ALA A 25 -12.20 1.21 18.35
CA ALA A 25 -11.13 0.66 17.53
C ALA A 25 -11.00 1.56 16.30
N PHE A 26 -10.11 2.56 16.36
CA PHE A 26 -9.70 3.28 15.17
C PHE A 26 -8.94 2.30 14.29
N PRO A 27 -9.36 2.03 13.04
CA PRO A 27 -8.54 1.25 12.14
C PRO A 27 -7.22 2.00 11.95
N SER A 28 -6.11 1.35 12.26
CA SER A 28 -4.78 1.86 11.94
C SER A 28 -4.71 2.03 10.43
N ILE A 29 -4.83 3.26 9.95
CA ILE A 29 -4.48 3.59 8.57
C ILE A 29 -2.96 3.47 8.52
N SER A 30 -2.47 2.31 8.08
CA SER A 30 -1.06 2.13 7.77
C SER A 30 -0.74 3.07 6.61
N MET A 31 -0.14 4.21 6.93
CA MET A 31 0.42 5.10 5.91
C MET A 31 1.73 4.50 5.40
N ALA A 32 2.01 4.66 4.11
CA ALA A 32 3.28 4.26 3.53
C ALA A 32 4.48 4.86 4.27
N ASP A 33 5.60 4.16 4.17
CA ASP A 33 6.89 4.72 4.57
C ASP A 33 7.42 5.62 3.45
N VAL A 34 7.25 6.94 3.63
CA VAL A 34 7.82 7.96 2.74
C VAL A 34 9.27 8.16 3.15
N ASN A 35 10.18 7.56 2.40
CA ASN A 35 11.61 7.62 2.67
C ASN A 35 12.17 9.04 2.39
N TYR A 36 11.78 9.66 1.27
CA TYR A 36 12.06 11.06 0.95
C TYR A 36 11.16 11.59 -0.19
N ALA A 37 11.02 12.91 -0.28
CA ALA A 37 10.33 13.60 -1.38
C ALA A 37 10.84 15.05 -1.54
N ASP A 38 11.29 15.41 -2.74
CA ASP A 38 11.61 16.77 -3.13
C ASP A 38 11.42 16.96 -4.65
N ASN A 39 11.72 18.16 -5.17
CA ASN A 39 11.51 18.46 -6.58
C ASN A 39 12.44 17.72 -7.57
N SER A 40 13.37 16.90 -7.08
CA SER A 40 14.27 16.05 -7.86
C SER A 40 13.90 14.56 -7.81
N GLY A 41 12.91 14.18 -6.98
CA GLY A 41 12.44 12.81 -6.89
C GLY A 41 11.77 12.47 -5.57
N PHE A 42 11.36 11.21 -5.45
CA PHE A 42 10.78 10.67 -4.23
C PHE A 42 11.05 9.18 -4.08
N SER A 43 10.83 8.69 -2.87
CA SER A 43 10.89 7.27 -2.54
C SER A 43 9.80 6.92 -1.54
N ILE A 44 8.96 5.95 -1.90
CA ILE A 44 7.83 5.50 -1.09
C ILE A 44 7.74 3.98 -1.08
N THR A 45 7.39 3.42 0.07
CA THR A 45 7.13 1.97 0.24
C THR A 45 5.74 1.74 0.82
N ASN A 46 4.95 0.91 0.13
CA ASN A 46 3.68 0.39 0.61
C ASN A 46 3.77 -1.13 0.83
N GLU A 47 2.93 -1.67 1.71
CA GLU A 47 2.83 -3.11 1.96
C GLU A 47 1.36 -3.57 1.97
N SER A 48 1.13 -4.82 1.59
CA SER A 48 -0.16 -5.50 1.76
C SER A 48 0.06 -6.98 2.02
N GLU A 49 -0.87 -7.62 2.72
CA GLU A 49 -0.81 -9.03 3.07
C GLU A 49 -1.92 -9.81 2.38
N SER A 50 -1.65 -11.07 2.06
CA SER A 50 -2.58 -12.02 1.46
C SER A 50 -2.59 -13.32 2.26
N TYR A 51 -3.76 -13.96 2.31
CA TYR A 51 -3.97 -15.29 2.88
C TYR A 51 -3.54 -16.41 1.92
N ALA A 52 -3.26 -16.08 0.66
CA ALA A 52 -2.75 -17.01 -0.34
C ALA A 52 -1.23 -17.26 -0.17
N PRO A 53 -0.73 -18.46 -0.52
CA PRO A 53 0.70 -18.75 -0.56
C PRO A 53 1.46 -17.85 -1.54
N VAL A 54 2.77 -17.67 -1.31
CA VAL A 54 3.60 -16.73 -2.08
C VAL A 54 3.63 -17.07 -3.57
N GLU A 55 3.58 -18.37 -3.90
CA GLU A 55 3.56 -18.86 -5.28
C GLU A 55 2.27 -18.49 -6.02
N VAL A 56 1.13 -18.44 -5.30
CA VAL A 56 -0.16 -18.02 -5.87
C VAL A 56 -0.14 -16.53 -6.13
N VAL A 57 0.26 -15.73 -5.13
CA VAL A 57 0.32 -14.27 -5.26
C VAL A 57 1.28 -13.85 -6.37
N TYR A 58 2.45 -14.48 -6.45
CA TYR A 58 3.43 -14.22 -7.50
C TYR A 58 2.91 -14.61 -8.90
N SER A 59 2.30 -15.79 -9.02
CA SER A 59 1.68 -16.23 -10.28
C SER A 59 0.60 -15.26 -10.76
N HIS A 60 -0.27 -14.81 -9.85
CA HIS A 60 -1.29 -13.80 -10.16
C HIS A 60 -0.71 -12.45 -10.54
N PHE A 61 0.34 -12.01 -9.86
CA PHE A 61 1.07 -10.79 -10.20
C PHE A 61 1.55 -10.82 -11.66
N ILE A 62 2.23 -11.89 -12.09
CA ILE A 62 2.77 -12.01 -13.45
C ILE A 62 1.69 -12.30 -14.49
N GLN A 63 0.91 -13.36 -14.29
CA GLN A 63 0.10 -13.98 -15.35
C GLN A 63 -1.28 -13.35 -15.49
N HIS A 64 -1.75 -12.65 -14.45
CA HIS A 64 -3.14 -12.22 -14.33
C HIS A 64 -3.29 -10.72 -14.07
N VAL A 65 -2.26 -9.92 -14.37
CA VAL A 65 -2.25 -8.45 -14.18
C VAL A 65 -3.48 -7.76 -14.76
N ASP A 66 -3.99 -8.23 -15.91
CA ASP A 66 -5.18 -7.63 -16.53
C ASP A 66 -6.46 -7.75 -15.69
N MET A 67 -6.53 -8.78 -14.84
CA MET A 67 -7.73 -9.09 -14.06
C MET A 67 -7.77 -8.38 -12.72
N TRP A 68 -6.62 -8.14 -12.10
CA TRP A 68 -6.57 -7.49 -10.77
C TRP A 68 -6.18 -6.02 -10.82
N TRP A 69 -5.45 -5.56 -11.84
CA TRP A 69 -5.03 -4.17 -11.89
C TRP A 69 -6.24 -3.23 -12.03
N PRO A 70 -6.39 -2.21 -11.18
CA PRO A 70 -7.52 -1.29 -11.28
C PRO A 70 -7.54 -0.59 -12.65
N LYS A 71 -8.62 -0.77 -13.41
CA LYS A 71 -8.73 -0.25 -14.78
C LYS A 71 -8.72 1.29 -14.85
N ASP A 72 -9.04 1.99 -13.77
CA ASP A 72 -8.90 3.46 -13.74
C ASP A 72 -7.44 3.93 -13.65
N HIS A 73 -6.49 3.00 -13.42
CA HIS A 73 -5.04 3.25 -13.48
C HIS A 73 -4.42 2.66 -14.76
N THR A 74 -5.12 2.82 -15.88
CA THR A 74 -4.68 2.41 -17.22
C THR A 74 -4.86 3.55 -18.21
N TRP A 75 -4.17 3.52 -19.35
CA TRP A 75 -4.29 4.54 -20.38
C TRP A 75 -5.63 4.49 -21.10
N TRP A 76 -6.12 3.29 -21.40
CA TRP A 76 -7.28 3.08 -22.27
C TRP A 76 -8.27 2.04 -21.75
N LYS A 77 -8.09 1.52 -20.54
CA LYS A 77 -8.75 0.29 -20.07
C LYS A 77 -8.43 -0.89 -20.99
N GLY A 78 -7.22 -0.89 -21.55
CA GLY A 78 -6.73 -1.92 -22.46
C GLY A 78 -6.39 -3.23 -21.75
N ALA A 79 -5.80 -4.14 -22.52
CA ALA A 79 -5.27 -5.41 -22.04
C ALA A 79 -3.85 -5.22 -21.49
N LEU A 80 -3.63 -5.61 -20.24
CA LEU A 80 -2.36 -5.55 -19.54
C LEU A 80 -1.63 -6.90 -19.59
N ARG A 81 -0.30 -6.85 -19.68
CA ARG A 81 0.55 -8.03 -19.58
C ARG A 81 1.90 -7.68 -18.95
N ILE A 82 2.51 -8.64 -18.27
CA ILE A 82 3.91 -8.57 -17.80
C ILE A 82 4.68 -9.70 -18.48
N ASP A 83 5.74 -9.35 -19.21
CA ASP A 83 6.71 -10.35 -19.69
C ASP A 83 7.72 -10.63 -18.57
N GLU A 84 7.69 -11.85 -18.03
CA GLU A 84 8.53 -12.29 -16.89
C GLU A 84 9.99 -12.56 -17.29
N GLN A 85 10.70 -11.53 -17.76
CA GLN A 85 12.12 -11.62 -18.08
C GLN A 85 12.77 -10.24 -18.02
N ALA A 86 14.08 -10.18 -17.78
CA ALA A 86 14.83 -8.93 -17.93
C ALA A 86 14.69 -8.38 -19.37
N GLY A 87 14.36 -7.10 -19.48
CA GLY A 87 13.98 -6.44 -20.73
C GLY A 87 12.51 -6.60 -21.11
N GLY A 88 11.73 -7.41 -20.40
CA GLY A 88 10.31 -7.67 -20.63
C GLY A 88 9.43 -6.45 -20.36
N CYS A 89 8.27 -6.37 -21.01
CA CYS A 89 7.38 -5.22 -20.82
C CYS A 89 6.30 -5.50 -19.78
N PHE A 90 6.06 -4.56 -18.87
CA PHE A 90 4.73 -4.33 -18.31
C PHE A 90 3.99 -3.38 -19.25
N CYS A 91 3.14 -3.95 -20.11
CA CYS A 91 2.55 -3.25 -21.25
C CYS A 91 1.02 -3.22 -21.16
N GLU A 92 0.44 -2.17 -21.70
CA GLU A 92 -0.98 -2.05 -22.02
C GLU A 92 -1.16 -1.97 -23.53
N THR A 93 -2.15 -2.66 -24.06
CA THR A 93 -2.46 -2.66 -25.49
C THR A 93 -3.96 -2.54 -25.76
N THR A 94 -4.28 -1.93 -26.89
CA THR A 94 -5.59 -1.99 -27.56
C THR A 94 -5.39 -2.47 -29.00
N SER A 95 -6.43 -2.44 -29.83
CA SER A 95 -6.30 -2.76 -31.26
C SER A 95 -5.47 -1.74 -32.05
N THR A 96 -5.31 -0.51 -31.54
CA THR A 96 -4.67 0.60 -32.28
C THR A 96 -3.58 1.32 -31.49
N ALA A 97 -3.35 0.96 -30.23
CA ALA A 97 -2.40 1.66 -29.36
C ALA A 97 -1.67 0.70 -28.41
N SER A 98 -0.49 1.11 -27.98
CA SER A 98 0.31 0.40 -26.98
C SER A 98 1.08 1.38 -26.10
N ALA A 99 1.19 1.09 -24.81
CA ALA A 99 2.03 1.81 -23.87
C ALA A 99 2.81 0.81 -23.01
N ALA A 100 4.10 1.08 -22.81
CA ALA A 100 4.84 0.44 -21.74
C ALA A 100 4.59 1.24 -20.45
N HIS A 101 4.00 0.60 -19.44
CA HIS A 101 3.94 1.16 -18.10
C HIS A 101 5.33 1.18 -17.49
N MET A 102 6.03 0.04 -17.53
CA MET A 102 7.41 -0.12 -17.08
C MET A 102 8.10 -1.25 -17.87
N GLN A 103 9.42 -1.31 -17.80
CA GLN A 103 10.21 -2.45 -18.30
C GLN A 103 10.78 -3.26 -17.13
N VAL A 104 10.59 -4.57 -17.13
CA VAL A 104 11.19 -5.49 -16.15
C VAL A 104 12.71 -5.46 -16.31
N SER A 105 13.43 -5.16 -15.23
CA SER A 105 14.90 -5.10 -15.21
C SER A 105 15.52 -6.24 -14.41
N TYR A 106 14.77 -6.84 -13.49
CA TYR A 106 15.20 -7.95 -12.65
C TYR A 106 14.01 -8.84 -12.29
N VAL A 107 14.22 -10.16 -12.32
CA VAL A 107 13.25 -11.16 -11.86
C VAL A 107 13.96 -12.23 -11.04
N GLU A 108 13.45 -12.46 -9.84
CA GLU A 108 13.69 -13.65 -9.02
C GLU A 108 12.31 -14.20 -8.63
N PRO A 109 11.85 -15.30 -9.25
CA PRO A 109 10.48 -15.79 -9.07
C PRO A 109 10.11 -16.04 -7.60
N ASN A 110 8.86 -15.75 -7.26
CA ASN A 110 8.30 -15.86 -5.89
C ASN A 110 9.01 -14.99 -4.83
N LYS A 111 9.87 -14.06 -5.24
CA LYS A 111 10.66 -13.27 -4.28
C LYS A 111 10.78 -11.80 -4.65
N LYS A 112 11.19 -11.46 -5.88
CA LYS A 112 11.45 -10.06 -6.23
C LYS A 112 11.34 -9.79 -7.73
N VAL A 113 10.67 -8.69 -8.08
CA VAL A 113 10.66 -8.14 -9.44
C VAL A 113 10.98 -6.67 -9.38
N VAL A 114 11.93 -6.22 -10.19
CA VAL A 114 12.23 -4.78 -10.36
C VAL A 114 11.81 -4.38 -11.76
N MET A 115 11.09 -3.28 -11.87
CA MET A 115 10.71 -2.66 -13.12
C MET A 115 11.25 -1.22 -13.17
N THR A 116 11.71 -0.77 -14.32
CA THR A 116 12.26 0.57 -14.54
C THR A 116 11.45 1.36 -15.55
N GLY A 117 11.34 2.67 -15.32
CA GLY A 117 10.55 3.59 -16.14
C GLY A 117 9.89 4.70 -15.30
N GLY A 118 8.89 5.36 -15.88
CA GLY A 118 8.03 6.33 -15.19
C GLY A 118 6.58 5.86 -15.28
N LEU A 119 5.86 5.79 -14.16
CA LEU A 119 4.44 5.41 -14.18
C LEU A 119 3.55 6.57 -14.60
N GLY A 120 2.61 6.32 -15.51
CA GLY A 120 1.57 7.28 -15.91
C GLY A 120 2.16 8.65 -16.31
N PRO A 121 1.66 9.77 -15.77
CA PRO A 121 2.18 11.11 -16.09
C PRO A 121 3.68 11.30 -15.80
N LEU A 122 4.26 10.52 -14.88
CA LEU A 122 5.70 10.59 -14.59
C LEU A 122 6.54 10.26 -15.83
N GLN A 123 6.05 9.35 -16.68
CA GLN A 123 6.66 9.00 -17.95
C GLN A 123 6.82 10.23 -18.86
N GLU A 124 5.73 10.98 -19.03
CA GLU A 124 5.68 12.15 -19.92
C GLU A 124 6.45 13.35 -19.35
N MET A 125 6.60 13.41 -18.02
CA MET A 125 7.45 14.38 -17.36
C MET A 125 8.95 14.11 -17.53
N GLY A 126 9.33 12.94 -18.08
CA GLY A 126 10.72 12.49 -18.17
C GLY A 126 11.29 12.01 -16.85
N ILE A 127 10.44 11.71 -15.87
CA ILE A 127 10.84 11.10 -14.60
C ILE A 127 11.02 9.60 -14.84
N THR A 128 12.10 9.05 -14.30
CA THR A 128 12.41 7.63 -14.40
C THR A 128 12.78 7.09 -13.02
N GLY A 129 12.63 5.80 -12.83
CA GLY A 129 12.74 5.21 -11.50
C GLY A 129 12.73 3.69 -11.50
N ALA A 130 12.83 3.13 -10.30
CA ALA A 130 12.73 1.71 -10.04
C ALA A 130 11.52 1.40 -9.16
N LEU A 131 10.61 0.58 -9.68
CA LEU A 131 9.47 0.00 -8.97
C LEU A 131 9.84 -1.43 -8.58
N THR A 132 10.01 -1.66 -7.28
CA THR A 132 10.45 -2.93 -6.72
C THR A 132 9.30 -3.62 -6.00
N TRP A 133 8.93 -4.79 -6.48
CA TRP A 133 7.99 -5.70 -5.84
C TRP A 133 8.78 -6.76 -5.07
N VAL A 134 8.46 -6.96 -3.81
CA VAL A 134 9.03 -8.03 -2.96
C VAL A 134 7.90 -8.88 -2.42
N PHE A 135 8.07 -10.19 -2.52
CA PHE A 135 7.14 -11.20 -2.05
C PHE A 135 7.83 -12.00 -0.94
N SER A 136 7.23 -12.08 0.24
CA SER A 136 7.80 -12.79 1.38
C SER A 136 6.75 -13.59 2.11
N THR A 137 7.08 -14.83 2.46
CA THR A 137 6.25 -15.65 3.36
C THR A 137 6.19 -15.01 4.75
N ILE A 138 5.01 -15.03 5.36
CA ILE A 138 4.80 -14.64 6.76
C ILE A 138 4.83 -15.93 7.58
N ASP A 139 5.85 -16.07 8.43
CA ASP A 139 5.93 -17.19 9.36
C ASP A 139 4.81 -17.08 10.39
N SER A 140 3.90 -18.06 10.38
CA SER A 140 2.79 -18.13 11.33
C SER A 140 3.31 -18.57 12.70
N SER A 141 3.79 -17.63 13.52
CA SER A 141 3.84 -17.86 14.96
C SER A 141 2.47 -17.52 15.54
N THR A 142 1.66 -18.54 15.81
CA THR A 142 0.31 -18.37 16.36
C THR A 142 0.40 -17.76 17.76
N PRO A 143 -0.16 -16.56 18.03
CA PRO A 143 -0.37 -16.15 19.41
C PRO A 143 -1.45 -17.08 19.99
N SER A 144 -1.05 -17.91 20.96
CA SER A 144 -1.95 -18.74 21.74
C SER A 144 -3.01 -17.83 22.41
N GLY A 145 -4.22 -17.77 21.87
CA GLY A 145 -5.36 -17.12 22.55
C GLY A 145 -6.20 -16.12 21.76
N ALA A 146 -6.12 -16.06 20.42
CA ALA A 146 -7.06 -15.23 19.65
C ALA A 146 -8.37 -15.99 19.36
N ASP A 147 -9.40 -15.68 20.14
CA ASP A 147 -10.80 -15.91 19.76
C ASP A 147 -11.12 -14.99 18.57
N THR A 148 -11.12 -15.50 17.34
CA THR A 148 -11.59 -14.73 16.18
C THR A 148 -12.39 -15.58 15.22
N GLN A 149 -13.58 -15.08 14.90
CA GLN A 149 -14.57 -15.64 13.97
C GLN A 149 -14.09 -15.64 12.49
N ASP A 150 -12.89 -15.14 12.20
CA ASP A 150 -12.15 -15.33 10.96
C ASP A 150 -10.71 -15.71 11.34
N SER A 151 -10.42 -17.00 11.34
CA SER A 151 -9.13 -17.57 11.78
C SER A 151 -8.10 -17.67 10.66
N ARG A 152 -8.26 -16.90 9.57
CA ARG A 152 -7.28 -16.90 8.48
C ARG A 152 -6.04 -16.14 8.93
N ILE A 153 -4.89 -16.81 8.84
CA ILE A 153 -3.57 -16.22 9.09
C ILE A 153 -2.99 -15.79 7.75
N PRO A 154 -2.59 -14.52 7.57
CA PRO A 154 -1.89 -14.07 6.37
C PRO A 154 -0.64 -14.92 6.13
N LYS A 155 -0.39 -15.29 4.87
CA LYS A 155 0.73 -16.17 4.46
C LYS A 155 1.78 -15.45 3.66
N THR A 156 1.41 -14.37 2.98
CA THR A 156 2.30 -13.63 2.09
C THR A 156 2.20 -12.14 2.38
N LYS A 157 3.35 -11.49 2.51
CA LYS A 157 3.47 -10.04 2.46
C LYS A 157 4.02 -9.63 1.10
N VAL A 158 3.39 -8.64 0.48
CA VAL A 158 3.85 -7.98 -0.73
C VAL A 158 4.26 -6.56 -0.37
N SER A 159 5.51 -6.21 -0.64
CA SER A 159 6.03 -4.84 -0.50
C SER A 159 6.27 -4.24 -1.88
N LEU A 160 5.86 -2.99 -2.05
CA LEU A 160 6.03 -2.20 -3.26
C LEU A 160 6.79 -0.93 -2.92
N THR A 161 8.02 -0.81 -3.40
CA THR A 161 8.82 0.40 -3.26
C THR A 161 8.98 1.08 -4.61
N TYR A 162 8.71 2.38 -4.69
CA TYR A 162 8.99 3.17 -5.88
C TYR A 162 9.98 4.29 -5.57
N HIS A 163 11.13 4.21 -6.21
CA HIS A 163 12.10 5.29 -6.28
C HIS A 163 11.95 5.99 -7.63
N ALA A 164 11.45 7.22 -7.63
CA ALA A 164 11.32 8.04 -8.82
C ALA A 164 12.31 9.21 -8.77
N SER A 165 12.98 9.50 -9.88
CA SER A 165 13.99 10.54 -9.96
C SER A 165 13.87 11.32 -11.28
N GLY A 166 14.06 12.63 -11.19
CA GLY A 166 13.90 13.56 -12.29
C GLY A 166 13.36 14.91 -11.82
N ASN A 167 13.39 15.91 -12.68
CA ASN A 167 12.78 17.20 -12.35
C ASN A 167 11.26 17.02 -12.31
N ILE A 168 10.67 17.11 -11.12
CA ILE A 168 9.20 17.14 -11.01
C ILE A 168 8.76 18.52 -11.49
N HIS A 169 7.81 18.56 -12.43
CA HIS A 169 7.28 19.79 -12.98
C HIS A 169 5.80 19.64 -13.32
N PHE A 170 5.07 20.74 -13.25
CA PHE A 170 3.67 20.78 -13.64
C PHE A 170 3.52 21.92 -14.64
N ASN A 171 2.94 21.61 -15.81
CA ASN A 171 2.78 22.57 -16.91
C ASN A 171 4.10 23.29 -17.30
N GLY A 172 5.21 22.55 -17.28
CA GLY A 172 6.55 23.06 -17.62
C GLY A 172 7.19 23.94 -16.55
N GLN A 173 6.57 24.11 -15.38
CA GLN A 173 7.15 24.82 -14.23
C GLN A 173 7.67 23.82 -13.21
N LYS A 174 8.91 24.02 -12.74
CA LYS A 174 9.51 23.16 -11.72
C LYS A 174 8.65 23.18 -10.46
N ALA A 175 8.34 22.00 -9.95
CA ALA A 175 7.55 21.81 -8.74
C ALA A 175 8.29 22.36 -7.51
N SER A 176 7.54 22.87 -6.55
CA SER A 176 8.05 23.11 -5.20
C SER A 176 8.23 21.78 -4.45
N ASN A 177 8.90 21.81 -3.29
CA ASN A 177 8.98 20.62 -2.44
C ASN A 177 7.61 20.23 -1.85
N GLU A 178 6.70 21.21 -1.68
CA GLU A 178 5.33 20.95 -1.25
C GLU A 178 4.52 20.24 -2.34
N ASP A 179 4.66 20.68 -3.59
CA ASP A 179 4.03 20.02 -4.74
C ASP A 179 4.53 18.57 -4.88
N ALA A 180 5.84 18.35 -4.69
CA ALA A 180 6.42 17.01 -4.70
C ALA A 180 5.85 16.14 -3.56
N ALA A 181 5.72 16.67 -2.35
CA ALA A 181 5.11 15.95 -1.22
C ALA A 181 3.63 15.61 -1.48
N ASN A 182 2.88 16.51 -2.13
CA ASN A 182 1.49 16.26 -2.51
C ASN A 182 1.38 15.17 -3.59
N LEU A 183 2.28 15.17 -4.58
CA LEU A 183 2.39 14.09 -5.56
C LEU A 183 2.63 12.74 -4.88
N VAL A 184 3.53 12.67 -3.88
CA VAL A 184 3.81 11.42 -3.15
C VAL A 184 2.57 10.91 -2.42
N ARG A 185 1.72 11.78 -1.85
CA ARG A 185 0.44 11.35 -1.26
C ARG A 185 -0.52 10.76 -2.29
N VAL A 186 -0.51 11.27 -3.52
CA VAL A 186 -1.30 10.68 -4.61
C VAL A 186 -0.74 9.31 -4.97
N VAL A 187 0.58 9.19 -5.12
CA VAL A 187 1.27 7.93 -5.42
C VAL A 187 0.99 6.88 -4.35
N ASP A 188 1.07 7.26 -3.06
CA ASP A 188 0.74 6.40 -1.91
C ASP A 188 -0.65 5.75 -2.07
N ASN A 189 -1.68 6.58 -2.28
CA ASN A 189 -3.05 6.10 -2.43
C ASN A 189 -3.21 5.15 -3.62
N VAL A 190 -2.54 5.45 -4.74
CA VAL A 190 -2.59 4.61 -5.95
C VAL A 190 -1.89 3.27 -5.72
N GLN A 191 -0.69 3.28 -5.12
CA GLN A 191 0.05 2.05 -4.80
C GLN A 191 -0.69 1.17 -3.79
N ALA A 192 -1.29 1.76 -2.76
CA ALA A 192 -2.11 1.05 -1.79
C ALA A 192 -3.32 0.37 -2.47
N GLN A 193 -3.98 1.03 -3.43
CA GLN A 193 -5.07 0.44 -4.20
C GLN A 193 -4.59 -0.74 -5.07
N GLN A 194 -3.46 -0.59 -5.77
CA GLN A 194 -2.89 -1.63 -6.62
C GLN A 194 -2.49 -2.86 -5.81
N LEU A 195 -1.77 -2.66 -4.70
CA LEU A 195 -1.38 -3.74 -3.79
C LEU A 195 -2.59 -4.48 -3.24
N LYS A 196 -3.59 -3.75 -2.74
CA LYS A 196 -4.82 -4.33 -2.21
C LYS A 196 -5.59 -5.11 -3.27
N ALA A 197 -5.58 -4.65 -4.52
CA ALA A 197 -6.25 -5.34 -5.61
C ALA A 197 -5.56 -6.68 -5.94
N LEU A 198 -4.22 -6.72 -5.97
CA LEU A 198 -3.47 -7.97 -6.15
C LEU A 198 -3.72 -8.97 -5.00
N THR A 199 -3.62 -8.52 -3.75
CA THR A 199 -3.79 -9.42 -2.59
C THR A 199 -5.22 -9.91 -2.49
N ALA A 200 -6.22 -9.04 -2.66
CA ALA A 200 -7.62 -9.46 -2.66
C ALA A 200 -7.96 -10.37 -3.84
N PHE A 201 -7.40 -10.14 -5.04
CA PHE A 201 -7.57 -11.06 -6.16
C PHE A 201 -7.01 -12.45 -5.82
N SER A 202 -5.84 -12.51 -5.20
CA SER A 202 -5.18 -13.76 -4.82
C SER A 202 -5.86 -14.51 -3.68
N ASP A 203 -6.56 -13.81 -2.80
CA ASP A 203 -7.32 -14.44 -1.72
C ASP A 203 -8.63 -15.09 -2.20
N ASN A 204 -9.11 -14.69 -3.39
CA ASN A 204 -10.43 -15.07 -3.91
C ASN A 204 -10.38 -15.98 -5.15
N ASN A 205 -9.20 -16.28 -5.68
CA ASN A 205 -8.99 -17.11 -6.88
C ASN A 205 -7.85 -18.09 -6.65
#